data_AF-A9KSQ7-F1
#
_entry.id   AF-A9KSQ7-F1
#
_cell.length_a   1.000
_cell.length_b   1.000
_cell.length_c   1.000
_cell.angle_alpha   90.00
_cell.angle_beta   90.00
_cell.angle_gamma   90.00
#
_symmetry.space_group_name_H-M   'P 1'
#
loop_
_entity.id
_entity.type
_entity.pdbx_description
1 polymer ?
#
loop_
_entity_poly.entity_id
_entity_poly.type
_entity_poly.pdbx_seq_one_letter_code
_entity_poly.pdbx_strand_id
1 'polypeptide(L)'
;MKVEILLKLKEMLNKKKECLQNILYVAKEQDEITFAKESDLEIFEKYIDEKEDLILALSKLNQEYEEFIEQMGEASSDNADSDMKQQINLINQEIISLSKEIQVLEGKSKEKFEAYVQQEREKIKNFRLNSQMASNYYKSMNVGQLEDSYFMDQRK
;
A
#
# COMPACT_ATOMS: atom_id res chain seq x y z
N MET A 1 -22.29 37.10 1.02
CA MET A 1 -20.83 37.12 0.77
C MET A 1 -20.02 36.31 1.80
N LYS A 2 -19.78 36.74 3.05
CA LYS A 2 -18.94 35.97 4.01
C LYS A 2 -19.49 34.59 4.41
N VAL A 3 -20.81 34.43 4.56
CA VAL A 3 -21.43 33.12 4.87
C VAL A 3 -21.33 32.15 3.70
N GLU A 4 -21.50 32.62 2.46
CA GLU A 4 -21.37 31.79 1.24
C GLU A 4 -19.95 31.24 1.08
N ILE A 5 -18.94 32.04 1.44
CA ILE A 5 -17.52 31.62 1.42
C ILE A 5 -17.28 30.47 2.40
N LEU A 6 -17.77 30.60 3.64
CA LEU A 6 -17.61 29.56 4.66
C LEU A 6 -18.41 28.30 4.28
N LEU A 7 -19.56 28.43 3.61
CA LEU A 7 -20.37 27.29 3.16
C LEU A 7 -19.60 26.51 2.10
N LYS A 8 -19.06 27.21 1.10
CA LYS A 8 -18.23 26.61 0.06
C LYS A 8 -16.98 25.96 0.65
N LEU A 9 -16.32 26.60 1.62
CA LEU A 9 -15.17 26.02 2.33
C LEU A 9 -15.55 24.71 3.03
N LYS A 10 -16.67 24.70 3.77
CA LYS A 10 -17.18 23.52 4.44
C LYS A 10 -17.50 22.40 3.45
N GLU A 11 -18.12 22.71 2.31
CA GLU A 11 -18.39 21.73 1.25
C GLU A 11 -17.12 21.11 0.69
N MET A 12 -16.09 21.92 0.40
CA MET A 12 -14.81 21.43 -0.11
C MET A 12 -14.11 20.51 0.90
N LEU A 13 -14.11 20.89 2.18
CA LEU A 13 -13.55 20.07 3.25
C LEU A 13 -14.31 18.75 3.43
N ASN A 14 -15.64 18.76 3.34
CA ASN A 14 -16.44 17.53 3.38
C ASN A 14 -16.11 16.58 2.22
N LYS A 15 -15.94 17.11 1.00
CA LYS A 15 -15.53 16.28 -0.15
C LYS A 15 -14.15 15.64 0.06
N LYS A 16 -13.19 16.40 0.61
CA LYS A 16 -11.87 15.85 0.96
C LYS A 16 -11.98 14.76 2.02
N LYS A 17 -12.79 14.99 3.07
CA LYS A 17 -13.07 14.00 4.12
C LYS A 17 -13.65 12.71 3.54
N GLU A 18 -14.66 12.82 2.67
CA GLU A 18 -15.28 11.66 2.01
C GLU A 18 -14.26 10.87 1.17
N CYS A 19 -13.44 11.57 0.39
CA CYS A 19 -12.37 10.94 -0.38
C CYS A 19 -11.38 10.18 0.51
N LEU A 20 -10.96 10.78 1.64
CA LEU A 20 -10.10 10.11 2.62
C LEU A 20 -10.79 8.91 3.30
N GLN A 21 -12.10 8.97 3.54
CA GLN A 21 -12.85 7.83 4.06
C GLN A 21 -12.86 6.66 3.08
N ASN A 22 -12.99 6.94 1.77
CA ASN A 22 -12.90 5.92 0.73
C ASN A 22 -11.48 5.32 0.65
N ILE A 23 -10.44 6.15 0.69
CA ILE A 23 -9.04 5.66 0.74
C ILE A 23 -8.84 4.77 1.97
N LEU A 24 -9.34 5.19 3.14
CA LEU A 24 -9.24 4.42 4.37
C LEU A 24 -9.96 3.07 4.26
N TYR A 25 -11.12 3.02 3.61
CA TYR A 25 -11.84 1.77 3.36
C TYR A 25 -10.98 0.81 2.54
N VAL A 26 -10.45 1.26 1.39
CA VAL A 26 -9.60 0.43 0.54
C VAL A 26 -8.29 0.02 1.25
N ALA A 27 -7.70 0.91 2.05
CA ALA A 27 -6.51 0.59 2.84
C ALA A 27 -6.78 -0.50 3.89
N LYS A 28 -7.96 -0.51 4.51
CA LYS A 28 -8.38 -1.58 5.43
C LYS A 28 -8.55 -2.91 4.71
N GLU A 29 -9.24 -2.91 3.56
CA GLU A 29 -9.41 -4.12 2.75
C GLU A 29 -8.06 -4.67 2.26
N GLN A 30 -7.12 -3.80 1.90
CA GLN A 30 -5.77 -4.21 1.53
C GLN A 30 -4.98 -4.78 2.72
N ASP A 31 -5.12 -4.22 3.93
CA ASP A 31 -4.42 -4.71 5.12
C ASP A 31 -4.86 -6.13 5.53
N GLU A 32 -6.08 -6.55 5.20
CA GLU A 32 -6.57 -7.91 5.46
C GLU A 32 -5.92 -8.98 4.54
N ILE A 33 -5.15 -8.57 3.52
CA ILE A 33 -4.47 -9.49 2.62
C ILE A 33 -3.32 -10.20 3.33
N THR A 34 -3.34 -11.53 3.28
CA THR A 34 -2.36 -12.40 3.94
C THR A 34 -1.28 -12.93 2.98
N PHE A 35 -1.48 -12.79 1.67
CA PHE A 35 -0.63 -13.35 0.61
C PHE A 35 -0.47 -14.88 0.71
N ALA A 36 -1.53 -15.58 1.12
CA ALA A 36 -1.55 -17.03 1.24
C ALA A 36 -1.94 -17.73 -0.07
N LYS A 37 -2.59 -17.02 -0.99
CA LYS A 37 -3.05 -17.52 -2.29
C LYS A 37 -2.43 -16.70 -3.42
N GLU A 38 -2.21 -17.33 -4.58
CA GLU A 38 -1.71 -16.61 -5.77
C GLU A 38 -2.64 -15.47 -6.19
N SER A 39 -3.97 -15.65 -6.06
CA SER A 39 -4.98 -14.63 -6.33
C SER A 39 -4.85 -13.38 -5.46
N ASP A 40 -4.20 -13.47 -4.30
CA ASP A 40 -4.07 -12.34 -3.38
C ASP A 40 -3.21 -11.23 -3.98
N LEU A 41 -2.28 -11.56 -4.90
CA LEU A 41 -1.46 -10.56 -5.60
C LEU A 41 -2.30 -9.71 -6.56
N GLU A 42 -3.18 -10.34 -7.34
CA GLU A 42 -4.06 -9.63 -8.26
C GLU A 42 -5.04 -8.71 -7.51
N ILE A 43 -5.57 -9.18 -6.37
CA ILE A 43 -6.46 -8.39 -5.51
C ILE A 43 -5.68 -7.22 -4.89
N PHE A 44 -4.45 -7.46 -4.44
CA PHE A 44 -3.58 -6.42 -3.87
C PHE A 44 -3.26 -5.33 -4.89
N GLU A 45 -2.94 -5.70 -6.13
CA GLU A 45 -2.69 -4.79 -7.25
C GLU A 45 -3.93 -3.95 -7.56
N LYS A 46 -5.12 -4.57 -7.64
CA LYS A 46 -6.37 -3.85 -7.83
C LYS A 46 -6.61 -2.79 -6.74
N TYR A 47 -6.31 -3.10 -5.48
CA TYR A 47 -6.43 -2.10 -4.41
C TYR A 47 -5.36 -1.01 -4.47
N ILE A 48 -4.21 -1.23 -5.11
CA ILE A 48 -3.25 -0.15 -5.40
C ILE A 48 -3.87 0.79 -6.43
N ASP A 49 -4.36 0.25 -7.55
CA ASP A 49 -4.96 1.04 -8.64
C ASP A 49 -6.16 1.86 -8.13
N GLU A 50 -7.05 1.24 -7.36
CA GLU A 50 -8.22 1.93 -6.79
C GLU A 50 -7.80 3.07 -5.83
N LYS A 51 -6.75 2.87 -5.03
CA LYS A 51 -6.19 3.95 -4.19
C LYS A 51 -5.53 5.04 -5.02
N GLU A 52 -4.86 4.71 -6.12
CA GLU A 52 -4.24 5.69 -7.02
C GLU A 52 -5.28 6.64 -7.60
N ASP A 53 -6.39 6.10 -8.11
CA ASP A 53 -7.52 6.88 -8.63
C ASP A 53 -8.10 7.83 -7.56
N LEU A 54 -8.27 7.33 -6.33
CA LEU A 54 -8.75 8.13 -5.20
C LEU A 54 -7.73 9.22 -4.79
N ILE A 55 -6.44 8.93 -4.80
CA ILE A 55 -5.38 9.90 -4.50
C ILE A 55 -5.33 11.01 -5.57
N LEU A 56 -5.52 10.67 -6.84
CA LEU A 56 -5.63 11.64 -7.92
C LEU A 56 -6.85 12.56 -7.71
N ALA A 57 -8.00 12.00 -7.34
CA ALA A 57 -9.19 12.78 -7.01
C ALA A 57 -8.96 13.70 -5.79
N LEU A 58 -8.32 13.19 -4.73
CA LEU A 58 -7.97 13.99 -3.55
C LEU A 58 -7.00 15.13 -3.89
N SER A 59 -6.02 14.86 -4.75
CA SER A 59 -5.05 15.85 -5.21
C SER A 59 -5.71 17.00 -5.95
N LYS A 60 -6.69 16.69 -6.82
CA LYS A 60 -7.51 17.70 -7.48
C LYS A 60 -8.33 18.54 -6.49
N LEU A 61 -8.97 17.90 -5.52
CA LEU A 61 -9.71 18.62 -4.46
C LEU A 61 -8.79 19.50 -3.61
N ASN A 62 -7.54 19.08 -3.40
CA ASN A 62 -6.54 19.88 -2.71
C ASN A 62 -6.16 21.13 -3.50
N GLN A 63 -5.89 20.98 -4.81
CA GLN A 63 -5.62 22.10 -5.69
C GLN A 63 -6.79 23.10 -5.72
N GLU A 64 -8.02 22.62 -5.94
CA GLU A 64 -9.21 23.49 -5.94
C GLU A 64 -9.35 24.27 -4.63
N TYR A 65 -9.05 23.63 -3.50
CA TYR A 65 -9.08 24.25 -2.18
C TYR A 65 -7.99 25.31 -2.02
N GLU A 66 -6.76 25.03 -2.43
CA GLU A 66 -5.66 25.99 -2.36
C GLU A 66 -5.97 27.23 -3.20
N GLU A 67 -6.41 27.04 -4.44
CA GLU A 67 -6.87 28.12 -5.33
C GLU A 67 -8.01 28.93 -4.69
N PHE A 68 -8.97 28.26 -4.03
CA PHE A 68 -10.06 28.93 -3.34
C PHE A 68 -9.57 29.76 -2.15
N ILE A 69 -8.65 29.24 -1.34
CA ILE A 69 -8.09 29.97 -0.20
C ILE A 69 -7.25 31.17 -0.66
N GLU A 70 -6.43 31.01 -1.71
CA GLU A 70 -5.64 32.09 -2.30
C GLU A 70 -6.52 33.24 -2.82
N GLN A 71 -7.59 32.90 -3.55
CA GLN A 71 -8.56 33.89 -4.05
C GLN A 71 -9.27 34.64 -2.93
N MET A 72 -9.44 33.98 -1.78
CA MET A 72 -10.16 34.57 -0.66
C MET A 72 -9.32 35.53 0.20
N GLY A 73 -7.99 35.39 0.22
CA GLY A 73 -7.08 36.24 1.00
C GLY A 73 -7.43 36.38 2.49
N GLU A 74 -6.88 37.38 3.18
CA GLU A 74 -7.21 37.72 4.59
C GLU A 74 -8.64 38.31 4.77
N ALA A 75 -9.60 38.05 3.88
CA ALA A 75 -10.96 38.62 3.95
C ALA A 75 -11.81 38.12 5.16
N SER A 76 -11.24 37.23 5.96
CA SER A 76 -11.89 36.53 7.08
C SER A 76 -11.63 37.13 8.47
N SER A 77 -11.24 38.41 8.55
CA SER A 77 -11.17 39.08 9.85
C SER A 77 -12.55 39.57 10.34
N ASP A 78 -12.88 39.09 11.54
CA ASP A 78 -13.66 39.67 12.64
C ASP A 78 -15.18 39.52 12.86
N ASN A 79 -16.00 38.98 11.94
CA ASN A 79 -17.45 38.82 12.24
C ASN A 79 -18.11 37.53 11.69
N ALA A 80 -17.34 36.46 11.54
CA ALA A 80 -17.86 35.17 11.07
C ALA A 80 -18.49 34.36 12.23
N ASP A 81 -19.63 33.72 11.95
CA ASP A 81 -20.41 32.88 12.87
C ASP A 81 -19.53 31.84 13.57
N SER A 82 -19.48 31.89 14.91
CA SER A 82 -18.59 31.06 15.72
C SER A 82 -18.87 29.57 15.56
N ASP A 83 -20.13 29.20 15.34
CA ASP A 83 -20.54 27.80 15.18
C ASP A 83 -19.97 27.21 13.88
N MET A 84 -20.03 27.98 12.80
CA MET A 84 -19.56 27.54 11.49
C MET A 84 -18.04 27.35 11.43
N LYS A 85 -17.30 28.25 12.10
CA LYS A 85 -15.85 28.10 12.29
C LYS A 85 -15.50 26.87 13.12
N GLN A 86 -16.27 26.57 14.17
CA GLN A 86 -16.10 25.35 14.97
C GLN A 86 -16.32 24.09 14.13
N GLN A 87 -17.37 24.04 13.31
CA GLN A 87 -17.64 22.92 12.41
C GLN A 87 -16.51 22.69 11.41
N ILE A 88 -15.97 23.76 10.80
CA ILE A 88 -14.83 23.68 9.89
C ILE A 88 -13.59 23.11 10.61
N ASN A 89 -13.33 23.56 11.85
CA ASN A 89 -12.21 23.06 12.64
C ASN A 89 -12.36 21.56 12.96
N LEU A 90 -13.58 21.11 13.31
CA LEU A 90 -13.86 19.69 13.55
C LEU A 90 -13.61 18.84 12.30
N ILE A 91 -14.07 19.28 11.12
CA ILE A 91 -13.82 18.57 9.85
C ILE A 91 -12.32 18.47 9.57
N ASN A 92 -11.55 19.54 9.82
CA ASN A 92 -10.10 19.50 9.66
C ASN A 92 -9.42 18.51 10.62
N GLN A 93 -9.87 18.44 11.87
CA GLN A 93 -9.37 17.46 12.84
C GLN A 93 -9.65 16.03 12.38
N GLU A 94 -10.85 15.76 11.85
CA GLU A 94 -11.20 14.46 11.28
C GLU A 94 -10.34 14.12 10.06
N ILE A 95 -10.11 15.06 9.14
CA ILE A 95 -9.22 14.89 7.99
C ILE A 95 -7.82 14.48 8.45
N ILE A 96 -7.27 15.17 9.46
CA ILE A 96 -5.94 14.85 10.01
C ILE A 96 -5.94 13.45 10.64
N SER A 97 -7.00 13.09 11.36
CA SER A 97 -7.13 11.75 11.96
C SER A 97 -7.17 10.65 10.90
N LEU A 98 -7.99 10.81 9.87
CA LEU A 98 -8.11 9.87 8.75
C LEU A 98 -6.76 9.71 8.04
N SER A 99 -6.07 10.82 7.78
CA SER A 99 -4.75 10.82 7.13
C SER A 99 -3.72 10.02 7.93
N LYS A 100 -3.71 10.16 9.27
CA LYS A 100 -2.83 9.38 10.16
C LYS A 100 -3.17 7.89 10.14
N GLU A 101 -4.46 7.55 10.19
CA GLU A 101 -4.90 6.15 10.16
C GLU A 101 -4.49 5.47 8.85
N ILE A 102 -4.69 6.14 7.71
CA ILE A 102 -4.24 5.66 6.39
C ILE A 102 -2.73 5.43 6.40
N GLN A 103 -1.92 6.39 6.87
CA GLN A 103 -0.46 6.23 6.92
C GLN A 103 -0.02 5.01 7.73
N VAL A 104 -0.69 4.73 8.86
CA VAL A 104 -0.38 3.56 9.68
C VAL A 104 -0.74 2.26 8.94
N LEU A 105 -1.90 2.20 8.29
CA LEU A 105 -2.33 1.02 7.54
C LEU A 105 -1.44 0.75 6.32
N GLU A 106 -1.12 1.78 5.54
CA GLU A 106 -0.22 1.65 4.38
C GLU A 106 1.18 1.20 4.80
N GLY A 107 1.67 1.67 5.96
CA GLY A 107 2.92 1.19 6.55
C GLY A 107 2.89 -0.31 6.84
N LYS A 108 1.82 -0.79 7.49
CA LYS A 108 1.64 -2.23 7.79
C LYS A 108 1.47 -3.09 6.54
N SER A 109 0.64 -2.63 5.60
CA SER A 109 0.40 -3.28 4.31
C SER A 109 1.71 -3.46 3.54
N LYS A 110 2.54 -2.41 3.51
CA LYS A 110 3.88 -2.45 2.92
C LYS A 110 4.80 -3.46 3.61
N GLU A 111 4.87 -3.45 4.94
CA GLU A 111 5.69 -4.41 5.70
C GLU A 111 5.28 -5.87 5.42
N LYS A 112 3.97 -6.15 5.34
CA LYS A 112 3.44 -7.48 4.98
C LYS A 112 3.88 -7.90 3.57
N PHE A 113 3.75 -6.99 2.60
CA PHE A 113 4.15 -7.27 1.23
C PHE A 113 5.66 -7.49 1.09
N GLU A 114 6.49 -6.69 1.77
CA GLU A 114 7.95 -6.87 1.79
C GLU A 114 8.34 -8.22 2.40
N ALA A 115 7.70 -8.62 3.50
CA ALA A 115 7.92 -9.93 4.11
C ALA A 115 7.53 -11.08 3.18
N TYR A 116 6.40 -10.96 2.49
CA TYR A 116 5.98 -11.93 1.46
C TYR A 116 7.02 -12.06 0.34
N VAL A 117 7.48 -10.94 -0.23
CA VAL A 117 8.48 -10.93 -1.29
C VAL A 117 9.80 -11.55 -0.83
N GLN A 118 10.20 -11.31 0.43
CA GLN A 118 11.39 -11.94 0.99
C GLN A 118 11.24 -13.47 1.08
N GLN A 119 10.11 -13.97 1.57
CA GLN A 119 9.84 -15.42 1.65
C GLN A 119 9.85 -16.08 0.26
N GLU A 120 9.26 -15.46 -0.75
CA GLU A 120 9.28 -15.99 -2.12
C GLU A 120 10.70 -16.07 -2.69
N ARG A 121 11.54 -15.06 -2.43
CA ARG A 121 12.96 -15.10 -2.83
C ARG A 121 13.72 -16.22 -2.15
N GLU A 122 13.46 -16.48 -0.87
CA GLU A 122 14.06 -17.58 -0.13
C GLU A 122 13.64 -18.95 -0.67
N LYS A 123 12.35 -19.13 -1.01
CA LYS A 123 11.85 -20.35 -1.67
C LYS A 123 12.60 -20.63 -2.97
N ILE A 124 12.78 -19.62 -3.82
CA ILE A 124 13.54 -19.74 -5.08
C ILE A 124 15.00 -20.13 -4.81
N LYS A 125 15.65 -19.49 -3.83
CA LYS A 125 17.04 -19.80 -3.46
C LYS A 125 17.18 -21.23 -2.97
N ASN A 126 16.28 -21.69 -2.10
CA ASN A 126 16.29 -23.05 -1.55
C ASN A 126 16.02 -24.09 -2.64
N PHE A 127 15.10 -23.82 -3.57
CA PHE A 127 14.87 -24.67 -4.74
C PHE A 127 16.13 -24.84 -5.59
N ARG A 128 16.85 -23.74 -5.88
CA ARG A 128 18.11 -23.78 -6.63
C ARG A 128 19.20 -24.57 -5.90
N LEU A 129 19.35 -24.36 -4.59
CA LEU A 129 20.32 -25.11 -3.77
C LEU A 129 19.99 -26.61 -3.73
N ASN A 130 18.73 -26.98 -3.52
CA ASN A 130 18.30 -28.38 -3.51
C ASN A 130 18.51 -29.05 -4.86
N SER A 131 18.21 -28.36 -5.97
CA SER A 131 18.47 -28.86 -7.32
C SER A 131 19.97 -29.07 -7.57
N GLN A 132 20.82 -28.16 -7.08
CA GLN A 132 22.28 -28.29 -7.19
C GLN A 132 22.81 -29.44 -6.34
N MET A 133 22.32 -29.60 -5.11
CA MET A 133 22.68 -30.71 -4.22
C MET A 133 22.25 -32.06 -4.80
N ALA A 134 21.03 -32.17 -5.33
CA ALA A 134 20.56 -33.38 -6.01
C ALA A 134 21.43 -33.71 -7.23
N SER A 135 21.72 -32.72 -8.08
CA SER A 135 22.63 -32.91 -9.23
C SER A 135 24.03 -33.36 -8.79
N ASN A 136 24.58 -32.79 -7.73
CA ASN A 136 25.90 -33.16 -7.22
C ASN A 136 25.88 -34.58 -6.64
N TYR A 137 24.82 -34.96 -5.92
CA TYR A 137 24.63 -36.30 -5.39
C TYR A 137 24.58 -37.36 -6.50
N TYR A 138 23.79 -37.13 -7.56
CA TYR A 138 23.75 -38.04 -8.72
C TYR A 138 25.09 -38.11 -9.49
N LYS A 139 25.84 -37.00 -9.57
CA LYS A 139 27.18 -37.01 -10.16
C LYS A 139 28.17 -37.81 -9.31
N SER A 140 28.22 -37.58 -8.00
CA SER A 140 29.12 -38.32 -7.11
C SER A 140 28.78 -39.80 -7.03
N MET A 141 27.50 -40.16 -7.13
CA MET A 141 27.06 -41.56 -7.09
C MET A 141 27.38 -42.30 -8.40
N ASN A 142 27.29 -41.64 -9.56
CA ASN A 142 27.77 -42.19 -10.83
C ASN A 142 29.30 -42.32 -10.89
N VAL A 143 30.03 -41.36 -10.32
CA VAL A 143 31.51 -41.43 -10.26
C VAL A 143 31.97 -42.58 -9.35
N GLY A 144 31.33 -42.79 -8.20
CA GLY A 144 31.62 -43.94 -7.32
C GLY A 144 31.30 -45.30 -7.96
N GLN A 145 30.21 -45.40 -8.74
CA GLN A 145 29.90 -46.63 -9.49
C GLN A 145 30.87 -46.91 -10.65
N LEU A 146 31.42 -45.87 -11.27
CA LEU A 146 32.47 -46.03 -12.28
C LEU A 146 33.78 -46.51 -11.66
N GLU A 147 34.23 -45.94 -10.53
CA GLU A 147 35.46 -46.37 -9.85
C GLU A 147 35.41 -47.83 -9.35
N ASP A 148 34.27 -48.29 -8.82
CA ASP A 148 34.09 -49.70 -8.43
C ASP A 148 34.00 -50.65 -9.64
N SER A 149 33.55 -50.16 -10.81
CA SER A 149 33.51 -50.94 -12.05
C SER A 149 34.90 -51.13 -12.67
N TYR A 150 35.85 -50.21 -12.47
CA TYR A 150 37.22 -50.34 -12.98
C TYR A 150 38.04 -51.41 -12.23
N PHE A 151 37.66 -51.77 -11.00
CA PHE A 151 38.33 -52.83 -10.23
C PHE A 151 37.82 -54.25 -10.51
N MET A 152 36.68 -54.40 -11.19
CA MET A 152 36.11 -55.71 -11.51
C MET A 152 36.60 -56.31 -12.83
N ASP A 153 37.24 -55.53 -13.71
CA ASP A 153 37.71 -55.98 -15.04
C ASP A 153 39.19 -56.44 -15.06
N GLN A 154 39.82 -56.63 -13.90
CA GLN A 154 41.17 -57.22 -13.79
C GLN A 154 41.19 -58.67 -13.29
N ARG A 155 40.04 -59.36 -13.34
CA ARG A 155 39.99 -60.81 -13.04
C ARG A 155 39.35 -61.57 -14.19
N LYS A 156 40.14 -61.87 -15.22
CA LYS A 156 39.98 -63.04 -16.10
C LYS A 156 41.31 -63.42 -16.72
#